data_AF-A0A5C4MTV4-F1
#
_entry.id   AF-A0A5C4MTV4-F1
#
_cell.length_a   1.000
_cell.length_b   1.000
_cell.length_c   1.000
_cell.angle_alpha   90.00
_cell.angle_beta   90.00
_cell.angle_gamma   90.00
#
_symmetry.space_group_name_H-M   'P 1'
#
loop_
_entity.id
_entity.type
_entity.pdbx_description
1 polymer ?
#
loop_
_entity_poly.entity_id
_entity_poly.type
_entity_poly.pdbx_seq_one_letter_code
_entity_poly.pdbx_strand_id
1 'polypeptide(L)'
;MALLGPCAAWAQEGTGDAAAGEEHFNRQCIACHVVQNEAGEVLAGRNAKVGPNLYGVAGRVAGSYPDYAYSELMTTYGATGAVWEEANFTAYVQDPTGYLREATGETSGRSKMAYQVRDEQEAHDLWAYLATFAPADAAAGGDAAAAPAEGEAASQ
;
A
#
# COMPACT_ATOMS: atom_id res chain seq x y z
N MET A 1 -15.89 -8.76 -44.77
CA MET A 1 -15.77 -9.67 -43.61
C MET A 1 -14.55 -9.25 -42.82
N ALA A 2 -14.71 -8.30 -41.89
CA ALA A 2 -13.62 -7.85 -41.03
C ALA A 2 -13.53 -8.81 -39.84
N LEU A 3 -12.41 -9.54 -39.74
CA LEU A 3 -12.14 -10.43 -38.61
C LEU A 3 -11.71 -9.57 -37.42
N LEU A 4 -12.60 -9.42 -36.44
CA LEU A 4 -12.29 -8.98 -35.09
C LEU A 4 -11.45 -10.06 -34.41
N GLY A 5 -10.12 -9.89 -34.43
CA GLY A 5 -9.21 -10.71 -33.63
C GLY A 5 -9.31 -10.30 -32.15
N PRO A 6 -9.47 -11.24 -31.21
CA PRO A 6 -9.52 -10.92 -29.79
C PRO A 6 -8.15 -10.39 -29.33
N CYS A 7 -8.17 -9.18 -28.75
CA CYS A 7 -7.07 -8.65 -27.97
C CYS A 7 -6.93 -9.55 -26.74
N ALA A 8 -5.92 -10.41 -26.71
CA ALA A 8 -5.58 -11.17 -25.52
C ALA A 8 -5.17 -10.17 -24.44
N ALA A 9 -6.08 -9.93 -23.48
CA ALA A 9 -5.75 -9.29 -22.23
C ALA A 9 -4.83 -10.24 -21.47
N TRP A 10 -3.56 -9.86 -21.35
CA TRP A 10 -2.59 -10.56 -20.51
C TRP A 10 -3.03 -10.33 -19.07
N ALA A 11 -3.69 -11.32 -18.46
CA ALA A 11 -3.79 -11.35 -17.01
C ALA A 11 -2.35 -11.34 -16.49
N GLN A 12 -1.98 -10.28 -15.78
CA GLN A 12 -0.74 -10.26 -15.02
C GLN A 12 -0.97 -11.26 -13.88
N GLU A 13 -0.47 -12.48 -14.06
CA GLU A 13 -0.35 -13.42 -12.96
C GLU A 13 0.61 -12.75 -11.95
N GLY A 14 0.11 -12.38 -10.78
CA GLY A 14 0.91 -11.71 -9.75
C GLY A 14 2.11 -12.56 -9.37
N THR A 15 3.22 -11.93 -8.98
CA THR A 15 4.48 -12.67 -8.75
C THR A 15 4.56 -13.36 -7.37
N GLY A 16 3.50 -13.28 -6.57
CA GLY A 16 3.40 -13.89 -5.24
C GLY A 16 2.19 -14.82 -5.05
N ASP A 17 2.27 -15.66 -4.03
CA ASP A 17 1.21 -16.57 -3.56
C ASP A 17 0.48 -15.96 -2.35
N ALA A 18 -0.81 -15.67 -2.49
CA ALA A 18 -1.62 -15.08 -1.43
C ALA A 18 -1.80 -15.99 -0.20
N ALA A 19 -1.81 -17.32 -0.37
CA ALA A 19 -1.94 -18.25 0.75
C ALA A 19 -0.63 -18.30 1.57
N ALA A 20 0.52 -18.32 0.89
CA ALA A 20 1.81 -18.14 1.56
C ALA A 20 1.88 -16.77 2.25
N GLY A 21 1.42 -15.72 1.56
CA GLY A 21 1.37 -14.35 2.05
C GLY A 21 0.58 -14.19 3.35
N GLU A 22 -0.53 -14.90 3.51
CA GLU A 22 -1.27 -14.95 4.76
C GLU A 22 -0.40 -15.49 5.91
N GLU A 23 0.37 -16.55 5.68
CA GLU A 23 1.28 -17.09 6.69
C GLU A 23 2.39 -16.10 7.03
N HIS A 24 3.03 -15.48 6.03
CA HIS A 24 4.07 -14.46 6.25
C HIS A 24 3.49 -13.28 7.03
N PHE A 25 2.29 -12.81 6.69
CA PHE A 25 1.62 -11.73 7.40
C PHE A 25 1.41 -12.07 8.87
N ASN A 26 0.87 -13.26 9.14
CA ASN A 26 0.63 -13.78 10.49
C ASN A 26 1.90 -13.95 11.32
N ARG A 27 3.05 -14.15 10.69
CA ARG A 27 4.36 -14.27 11.36
C ARG A 27 5.02 -12.91 11.60
N GLN A 28 4.89 -11.99 10.65
CA GLN A 28 5.78 -10.82 10.55
C GLN A 28 5.07 -9.48 10.85
N CYS A 29 3.81 -9.35 10.44
CA CYS A 29 3.16 -8.03 10.36
C CYS A 29 2.19 -7.77 11.52
N ILE A 30 1.58 -8.82 12.07
CA ILE A 30 0.48 -8.73 13.05
C ILE A 30 0.85 -8.10 14.40
N ALA A 31 2.14 -7.98 14.71
CA ALA A 31 2.61 -7.30 15.92
C ALA A 31 2.39 -5.78 15.83
N CYS A 32 2.37 -5.25 14.61
CA CYS A 32 2.27 -3.81 14.37
C CYS A 32 0.98 -3.43 13.64
N HIS A 33 0.50 -4.29 12.74
CA HIS A 33 -0.59 -3.97 11.82
C HIS A 33 -1.82 -4.83 12.04
N VAL A 34 -2.93 -4.33 11.51
CA VAL A 34 -4.23 -5.00 11.39
C VAL A 34 -4.78 -4.75 10.00
N VAL A 35 -5.60 -5.66 9.50
CA VAL A 35 -6.48 -5.45 8.35
C VAL A 35 -7.90 -5.43 8.89
N GLN A 36 -8.44 -4.23 9.05
CA GLN A 36 -9.81 -4.01 9.52
C GLN A 36 -10.61 -3.26 8.46
N ASN A 37 -11.76 -3.80 8.05
CA ASN A 37 -12.61 -3.16 7.06
C ASN A 37 -13.38 -1.96 7.66
N GLU A 38 -14.10 -1.24 6.81
CA GLU A 38 -14.87 -0.04 7.21
C GLU A 38 -16.00 -0.34 8.21
N ALA A 39 -16.52 -1.57 8.21
CA ALA A 39 -17.51 -2.03 9.20
C ALA A 39 -16.89 -2.35 10.57
N GLY A 40 -15.57 -2.25 10.70
CA GLY A 40 -14.83 -2.55 11.94
C GLY A 40 -14.50 -4.04 12.12
N GLU A 41 -14.78 -4.88 11.13
CA GLU A 41 -14.46 -6.30 11.18
C GLU A 41 -12.96 -6.51 10.92
N VAL A 42 -12.31 -7.30 11.79
CA VAL A 42 -10.89 -7.65 11.63
C VAL A 42 -10.79 -8.84 10.69
N LEU A 43 -10.27 -8.60 9.49
CA LEU A 43 -10.04 -9.62 8.47
C LEU A 43 -8.68 -10.32 8.66
N ALA A 44 -7.68 -9.59 9.18
CA ALA A 44 -6.38 -10.15 9.51
C ALA A 44 -5.70 -9.39 10.67
N GLY A 45 -4.86 -10.09 11.44
CA GLY A 45 -4.08 -9.52 12.53
C GLY A 45 -4.76 -9.51 13.90
N ARG A 46 -4.11 -8.86 14.88
CA ARG A 46 -4.48 -8.93 16.31
C ARG A 46 -4.70 -7.55 16.92
N ASN A 47 -5.49 -6.69 16.26
CA ASN A 47 -5.82 -5.32 16.70
C ASN A 47 -4.61 -4.44 17.08
N ALA A 48 -3.43 -4.71 16.50
CA ALA A 48 -2.25 -3.90 16.70
C ALA A 48 -2.41 -2.52 16.04
N LYS A 49 -1.89 -1.48 16.71
CA LYS A 49 -1.99 -0.07 16.26
C LYS A 49 -0.63 0.64 16.27
N VAL A 50 0.46 -0.12 16.17
CA VAL A 50 1.83 0.45 16.05
C VAL A 50 2.05 0.98 14.64
N GLY A 51 1.58 0.22 13.64
CA GLY A 51 1.48 0.62 12.23
C GLY A 51 0.04 1.01 11.85
N PRO A 52 -0.15 1.63 10.67
CA PRO A 52 -1.48 1.92 10.14
C PRO A 52 -2.23 0.64 9.78
N ASN A 53 -3.55 0.75 9.65
CA ASN A 53 -4.38 -0.31 9.09
C ASN A 53 -4.01 -0.56 7.62
N LEU A 54 -3.93 -1.84 7.24
CA LEU A 54 -3.53 -2.27 5.90
C LEU A 54 -4.70 -2.69 5.00
N TYR A 55 -5.94 -2.60 5.49
CA TYR A 55 -7.11 -2.75 4.64
C TYR A 55 -7.10 -1.71 3.52
N GLY A 56 -7.32 -2.14 2.27
CA GLY A 56 -7.25 -1.26 1.10
C GLY A 56 -5.88 -0.59 0.91
N VAL A 57 -4.77 -1.22 1.30
CA VAL A 57 -3.44 -0.64 1.08
C VAL A 57 -3.08 -0.61 -0.40
N ALA A 58 -3.48 -1.61 -1.18
CA ALA A 58 -3.22 -1.64 -2.61
C ALA A 58 -3.98 -0.50 -3.32
N GLY A 59 -3.25 0.31 -4.09
CA GLY A 59 -3.77 1.51 -4.74
C GLY A 59 -3.92 2.74 -3.83
N ARG A 60 -3.69 2.62 -2.52
CA ARG A 60 -3.75 3.77 -1.61
C ARG A 60 -2.48 4.61 -1.70
N VAL A 61 -2.64 5.93 -1.65
CA VAL A 61 -1.51 6.87 -1.56
C VAL A 61 -0.66 6.56 -0.33
N ALA A 62 0.65 6.51 -0.47
CA ALA A 62 1.55 6.26 0.64
C ALA A 62 1.40 7.35 1.72
N GLY A 63 1.50 6.96 3.00
CA GLY A 63 1.38 7.94 4.09
C GLY A 63 0.00 8.59 4.28
N SER A 64 -1.08 8.03 3.72
CA SER A 64 -2.40 8.68 3.70
C SER A 64 -3.49 8.05 4.59
N TYR A 65 -3.21 6.96 5.33
CA TYR A 65 -4.23 6.39 6.21
C TYR A 65 -4.61 7.40 7.31
N PRO A 66 -5.91 7.68 7.51
CA PRO A 66 -6.35 8.70 8.46
C PRO A 66 -5.92 8.35 9.89
N ASP A 67 -5.76 9.40 10.69
CA ASP A 67 -5.46 9.32 12.13
C ASP A 67 -4.19 8.52 12.50
N TYR A 68 -3.29 8.26 11.54
CA TYR A 68 -1.98 7.67 11.78
C TYR A 68 -0.86 8.70 11.66
N ALA A 69 -0.02 8.79 12.68
CA ALA A 69 1.13 9.70 12.68
C ALA A 69 2.32 9.09 11.91
N TYR A 70 2.43 9.40 10.62
CA TYR A 70 3.52 8.96 9.75
C TYR A 70 4.89 9.61 10.07
N SER A 71 5.97 9.06 9.53
CA SER A 71 7.26 9.76 9.49
C SER A 71 7.23 10.85 8.42
N GLU A 72 8.02 11.89 8.59
CA GLU A 72 8.20 12.95 7.59
C GLU A 72 8.56 12.36 6.22
N LEU A 73 9.51 11.40 6.17
CA LEU A 73 9.87 10.70 4.94
C LEU A 73 8.68 10.04 4.23
N MET A 74 7.78 9.39 4.98
CA MET A 74 6.62 8.72 4.40
C MET A 74 5.59 9.75 3.91
N THR A 75 5.39 10.84 4.65
CA THR A 75 4.53 11.95 4.22
C THR A 75 5.07 12.60 2.94
N THR A 76 6.37 12.86 2.86
CA THR A 76 7.03 13.43 1.66
C THR A 76 6.87 12.49 0.47
N TYR A 77 7.09 11.18 0.66
CA TYR A 77 6.88 10.19 -0.40
C TYR A 77 5.42 10.19 -0.88
N GLY A 78 4.45 10.20 0.03
CA GLY A 78 3.03 10.31 -0.31
C GLY A 78 2.67 11.59 -1.07
N ALA A 79 3.28 12.72 -0.73
CA ALA A 79 3.04 14.01 -1.39
C ALA A 79 3.46 14.04 -2.87
N THR A 80 4.26 13.07 -3.34
CA THR A 80 4.58 12.89 -4.76
C THR A 80 3.41 12.29 -5.56
N GLY A 81 2.36 11.82 -4.89
CA GLY A 81 1.27 11.06 -5.49
C GLY A 81 1.53 9.56 -5.59
N ALA A 82 2.59 9.06 -4.93
CA ALA A 82 2.93 7.64 -4.95
C ALA A 82 1.80 6.78 -4.33
N VAL A 83 1.28 5.85 -5.13
CA VAL A 83 0.30 4.84 -4.70
C VAL A 83 1.01 3.52 -4.44
N TRP A 84 0.59 2.76 -3.43
CA TRP A 84 1.15 1.44 -3.20
C TRP A 84 0.77 0.49 -4.34
N GLU A 85 1.78 -0.09 -4.97
CA GLU A 85 1.71 -1.14 -5.97
C GLU A 85 2.79 -2.18 -5.66
N GLU A 86 2.77 -3.32 -6.35
CA GLU A 86 3.66 -4.44 -6.04
C GLU A 86 5.13 -4.04 -6.00
N ALA A 87 5.60 -3.32 -7.01
CA ALA A 87 7.00 -2.95 -7.16
C ALA A 87 7.50 -2.05 -6.01
N ASN A 88 6.74 -1.02 -5.64
CA ASN A 88 7.18 -0.13 -4.58
C ASN A 88 6.95 -0.70 -3.18
N PHE A 89 5.92 -1.53 -2.99
CA PHE A 89 5.69 -2.21 -1.72
C PHE A 89 6.82 -3.19 -1.42
N THR A 90 7.18 -4.05 -2.38
CA THR A 90 8.22 -5.07 -2.22
C THR A 90 9.59 -4.45 -1.95
N ALA A 91 9.93 -3.35 -2.64
CA ALA A 91 11.13 -2.58 -2.36
C ALA A 91 11.08 -1.91 -0.97
N TYR A 92 9.95 -1.30 -0.61
CA TYR A 92 9.77 -0.63 0.68
C TYR A 92 9.92 -1.58 1.86
N VAL A 93 9.29 -2.76 1.84
CA VAL A 93 9.32 -3.69 2.99
C VAL A 93 10.69 -4.33 3.22
N GLN A 94 11.56 -4.36 2.21
CA GLN A 94 12.92 -4.87 2.31
C GLN A 94 13.89 -3.85 2.92
N ASP A 95 13.73 -2.56 2.61
CA ASP A 95 14.46 -1.48 3.29
C ASP A 95 13.62 -0.20 3.43
N PRO A 96 12.79 -0.07 4.48
CA PRO A 96 11.85 1.04 4.59
C PRO A 96 12.51 2.41 4.66
N THR A 97 13.69 2.51 5.28
CA THR A 97 14.39 3.80 5.40
C THR A 97 15.20 4.10 4.15
N GLY A 98 15.93 3.12 3.60
CA GLY A 98 16.67 3.29 2.36
C GLY A 98 15.75 3.63 1.20
N TYR A 99 14.69 2.85 1.01
CA TYR A 99 13.69 3.07 -0.03
C TYR A 99 13.11 4.48 0.02
N LEU A 100 12.63 4.92 1.19
CA LEU A 100 12.01 6.25 1.30
C LEU A 100 13.02 7.38 1.05
N ARG A 101 14.27 7.24 1.49
CA ARG A 101 15.32 8.25 1.22
C ARG A 101 15.63 8.33 -0.26
N GLU A 102 15.78 7.19 -0.92
CA GLU A 102 16.02 7.14 -2.36
C GLU A 102 14.84 7.74 -3.14
N ALA A 103 13.62 7.32 -2.83
CA ALA A 103 12.41 7.76 -3.53
C ALA A 103 12.10 9.25 -3.33
N THR A 104 12.53 9.85 -2.20
CA THR A 104 12.30 11.27 -1.90
C THR A 104 13.50 12.17 -2.21
N GLY A 105 14.69 11.59 -2.44
CA GLY A 105 15.96 12.33 -2.53
C GLY A 105 16.48 12.86 -1.18
N GLU A 106 15.86 12.45 -0.07
CA GLU A 106 16.24 12.89 1.27
C GLU A 106 17.47 12.14 1.78
N THR A 107 18.44 12.89 2.34
CA THR A 107 19.67 12.29 2.90
C THR A 107 19.55 12.02 4.40
N SER A 108 18.45 12.43 5.03
CA SER A 108 18.22 12.31 6.48
C SER A 108 16.83 11.71 6.78
N GLY A 109 16.41 11.69 8.05
CA GLY A 109 15.13 11.07 8.44
C GLY A 109 15.16 9.53 8.50
N ARG A 110 14.09 8.92 9.01
CA ARG A 110 13.94 7.45 9.11
C ARG A 110 12.49 7.03 8.92
N SER A 111 12.27 5.83 8.38
CA SER A 111 10.98 5.17 8.49
C SER A 111 10.67 4.86 9.96
N LYS A 112 9.40 4.97 10.34
CA LYS A 112 8.91 4.46 11.64
C LYS A 112 8.79 2.94 11.65
N MET A 113 8.69 2.30 10.48
CA MET A 113 8.80 0.85 10.34
C MET A 113 10.28 0.46 10.27
N ALA A 114 10.79 -0.16 11.34
CA ALA A 114 12.17 -0.63 11.41
C ALA A 114 12.35 -2.10 10.98
N TYR A 115 11.26 -2.85 10.85
CA TYR A 115 11.29 -4.22 10.36
C TYR A 115 11.62 -4.26 8.87
N GLN A 116 12.35 -5.30 8.46
CA GLN A 116 12.74 -5.56 7.08
C GLN A 116 12.39 -7.01 6.75
N VAL A 117 11.58 -7.22 5.73
CA VAL A 117 11.36 -8.54 5.13
C VAL A 117 12.65 -8.95 4.45
N ARG A 118 13.20 -10.11 4.81
CA ARG A 118 14.55 -10.53 4.38
C ARG A 118 14.55 -11.30 3.08
N ASP A 119 13.47 -12.01 2.82
CA ASP A 119 13.28 -12.82 1.65
C ASP A 119 12.39 -12.06 0.66
N GLU A 120 12.88 -11.88 -0.56
CA GLU A 120 12.18 -11.11 -1.59
C GLU A 120 10.85 -11.78 -1.99
N GLN A 121 10.82 -13.12 -2.06
CA GLN A 121 9.59 -13.84 -2.39
C GLN A 121 8.52 -13.63 -1.31
N GLU A 122 8.92 -13.60 -0.02
CA GLU A 122 7.97 -13.27 1.05
C GLU A 122 7.36 -11.88 0.88
N ALA A 123 8.12 -10.90 0.34
CA ALA A 123 7.59 -9.58 0.06
C ALA A 123 6.52 -9.60 -1.05
N HIS A 124 6.73 -10.41 -2.10
CA HIS A 124 5.75 -10.62 -3.17
C HIS A 124 4.50 -11.35 -2.65
N ASP A 125 4.68 -12.39 -1.85
CA ASP A 125 3.58 -13.15 -1.25
C ASP A 125 2.74 -12.26 -0.32
N LEU A 126 3.41 -11.44 0.51
CA LEU A 126 2.74 -10.44 1.35
C LEU A 126 1.92 -9.45 0.53
N TRP A 127 2.45 -8.97 -0.61
CA TRP A 127 1.68 -8.10 -1.51
C TRP A 127 0.46 -8.83 -2.08
N ALA A 128 0.66 -10.04 -2.62
CA ALA A 128 -0.42 -10.85 -3.19
C ALA A 128 -1.56 -11.06 -2.18
N TYR A 129 -1.23 -11.33 -0.92
CA TYR A 129 -2.20 -11.43 0.16
C TYR A 129 -2.90 -10.10 0.46
N LEU A 130 -2.15 -9.02 0.64
CA LEU A 130 -2.72 -7.71 0.98
C LEU A 130 -3.60 -7.13 -0.14
N ALA A 131 -3.27 -7.41 -1.39
CA ALA A 131 -4.05 -7.00 -2.56
C ALA A 131 -5.46 -7.65 -2.59
N THR A 132 -5.66 -8.79 -1.92
CA THR A 132 -7.00 -9.40 -1.78
C THR A 132 -7.98 -8.54 -0.97
N PHE A 133 -7.46 -7.59 -0.18
CA PHE A 133 -8.25 -6.66 0.63
C PHE A 133 -8.42 -5.28 -0.04
N ALA A 134 -8.09 -5.16 -1.33
CA ALA A 134 -8.37 -3.94 -2.09
C ALA A 134 -9.88 -3.85 -2.39
N PRO A 135 -10.52 -2.67 -2.24
CA PRO A 135 -11.88 -2.49 -2.72
C PRO A 135 -11.93 -2.70 -4.25
N ALA A 136 -13.02 -3.27 -4.74
CA ALA A 136 -13.17 -3.70 -6.14
C ALA A 136 -12.94 -2.57 -7.17
N ASP A 137 -13.12 -1.31 -6.76
CA ASP A 137 -12.96 -0.13 -7.61
C ASP A 137 -11.51 0.36 -7.72
N ALA A 138 -10.61 -0.08 -6.81
CA ALA A 138 -9.18 0.25 -6.86
C ALA A 138 -8.39 -0.63 -7.85
N ALA A 139 -8.94 -1.79 -8.23
CA ALA A 139 -8.33 -2.70 -9.20
C ALA A 139 -8.51 -2.23 -10.66
N ALA A 140 -9.34 -1.23 -10.91
CA ALA A 140 -9.55 -0.62 -12.22
C ALA A 140 -8.84 0.75 -12.24
N GLY A 141 -7.60 0.74 -12.74
CA GLY A 141 -6.68 1.86 -12.89
C GLY A 141 -7.25 3.29 -12.88
N GLY A 142 -6.63 4.11 -12.04
CA GLY A 142 -6.30 5.51 -12.30
C GLY A 142 -7.39 6.37 -12.95
N ASP A 143 -8.29 6.89 -12.12
CA ASP A 143 -8.73 8.27 -12.30
C ASP A 143 -8.57 8.97 -10.95
N ALA A 144 -7.46 9.69 -10.82
CA ALA A 144 -7.31 10.70 -9.80
C ALA A 144 -8.33 11.80 -10.10
N ALA A 145 -9.57 11.60 -9.67
CA ALA A 145 -10.51 12.69 -9.51
C ALA A 145 -10.02 13.55 -8.35
N ALA A 146 -9.20 14.54 -8.71
CA ALA A 146 -8.88 15.68 -7.87
C ALA A 146 -10.19 16.22 -7.27
N ALA A 147 -10.36 16.03 -5.97
CA ALA A 147 -11.39 16.75 -5.24
C ALA A 147 -11.07 18.24 -5.34
N PRO A 148 -12.00 19.10 -5.83
CA PRO A 148 -11.77 20.52 -5.81
C PRO A 148 -11.73 20.98 -4.34
N ALA A 149 -10.66 21.69 -3.99
CA ALA A 149 -10.58 22.42 -2.75
C ALA A 149 -11.62 23.54 -2.77
N GLU A 150 -12.74 23.36 -2.08
CA GLU A 150 -13.66 24.46 -1.78
C GLU A 150 -13.07 25.30 -0.64
N GLY A 151 -12.33 26.33 -1.03
CA GLY A 151 -11.98 27.45 -0.17
C GLY A 151 -13.03 28.55 -0.32
N GLU A 152 -14.06 28.55 0.52
CA GLU A 152 -14.97 29.69 0.67
C GLU A 152 -14.40 30.64 1.74
N ALA A 153 -13.65 31.65 1.29
CA ALA A 153 -13.24 32.77 2.11
C ALA A 153 -14.36 33.81 2.16
N ALA A 154 -15.07 33.86 3.29
CA ALA A 154 -16.00 34.94 3.60
C ALA A 154 -15.23 36.22 3.96
N SER A 155 -15.43 37.30 3.19
CA SER A 155 -15.52 38.70 3.66
C SER A 155 -15.60 39.63 2.46
N GLN A 156 -16.78 40.24 2.23
CA GLN A 156 -17.01 41.69 2.11
C GLN A 156 -18.49 41.97 2.39
#